data_AF-A0A9E6ZWQ5-F1
#
_entry.id   AF-A0A9E6ZWQ5-F1
#
_cell.length_a   1.000
_cell.length_b   1.000
_cell.length_c   1.000
_cell.angle_alpha   90.00
_cell.angle_beta   90.00
_cell.angle_gamma   90.00
#
_symmetry.space_group_name_H-M   'P 1'
#
loop_
_entity.id
_entity.type
_entity.pdbx_description
1 polymer ?
#
loop_
_entity_poly.entity_id
_entity_poly.type
_entity_poly.pdbx_seq_one_letter_code
_entity_poly.pdbx_strand_id
1 'polypeptide(L)'
;MDDRDKTDGHGDSGQPDVSDAELSGRLRGLGSALDKVQAERQAEKKASAGADRTSSSAGMALAFRLGAEFVAGVLVGAGLGWVIDRFLGVAPWGMIVFILFGFGAGIVNMMRAAGEFGRKGPPQGGA
;
A
#
# COMPACT_ATOMS: atom_id res chain seq x y z
N MET A 1 -36.39 61.71 -28.33
CA MET A 1 -35.17 62.33 -28.90
C MET A 1 -34.52 63.20 -27.85
N ASP A 2 -33.37 62.85 -27.26
CA ASP A 2 -32.85 61.55 -26.71
C ASP A 2 -31.37 61.77 -26.29
N ASP A 3 -30.72 60.97 -25.43
CA ASP A 3 -31.15 59.77 -24.69
C ASP A 3 -30.84 59.94 -23.17
N ARG A 4 -30.61 58.84 -22.45
CA ARG A 4 -30.29 58.72 -21.01
C ARG A 4 -28.97 59.35 -20.56
N ASP A 5 -28.87 59.60 -19.25
CA ASP A 5 -27.70 59.59 -18.32
C ASP A 5 -28.08 60.53 -17.14
N LYS A 6 -28.03 60.17 -15.85
CA LYS A 6 -26.86 59.66 -15.15
C LYS A 6 -27.25 58.84 -13.91
N THR A 7 -26.81 57.59 -13.96
CA THR A 7 -26.49 56.65 -12.88
C THR A 7 -26.42 57.19 -11.45
N ASP A 8 -27.11 56.49 -10.54
CA ASP A 8 -27.10 56.70 -9.09
C ASP A 8 -25.75 56.29 -8.47
N GLY A 9 -24.80 57.23 -8.47
CA GLY A 9 -23.45 57.03 -7.95
C GLY A 9 -23.36 57.00 -6.42
N HIS A 10 -24.01 56.04 -5.76
CA HIS A 10 -23.84 55.82 -4.31
C HIS A 10 -22.57 55.02 -4.01
N GLY A 11 -21.42 55.67 -4.23
CA GLY A 11 -20.09 55.15 -3.90
C GLY A 11 -19.50 55.85 -2.68
N ASP A 12 -19.94 55.46 -1.48
CA ASP A 12 -19.39 55.95 -0.21
C ASP A 12 -17.97 55.39 0.03
N SER A 13 -16.97 56.04 -0.57
CA SER A 13 -15.56 55.69 -0.43
C SER A 13 -14.93 56.44 0.75
N GLY A 14 -15.20 55.98 1.98
CA GLY A 14 -14.96 56.75 3.20
C GLY A 14 -14.19 56.06 4.35
N GLN A 15 -13.58 54.89 4.16
CA GLN A 15 -12.79 54.25 5.25
C GLN A 15 -11.69 53.29 4.76
N PRO A 16 -10.51 53.81 4.38
CA PRO A 16 -9.33 52.98 4.11
C PRO A 16 -8.57 52.61 5.41
N ASP A 17 -7.40 52.00 5.26
CA ASP A 17 -6.36 51.78 6.28
C ASP A 17 -6.61 50.64 7.28
N VAL A 18 -7.67 50.69 8.07
CA VAL A 18 -7.78 49.86 9.29
C VAL A 18 -8.25 48.42 9.00
N SER A 19 -9.14 48.23 8.04
CA SER A 19 -9.75 46.92 7.71
C SER A 19 -8.81 46.02 6.89
N ASP A 20 -8.21 46.54 5.82
CA ASP A 20 -7.36 45.77 4.89
C ASP A 20 -6.08 45.25 5.56
N ALA A 21 -5.49 46.04 6.46
CA ALA A 21 -4.33 45.63 7.24
C ALA A 21 -4.67 44.46 8.19
N GLU A 22 -5.84 44.50 8.84
CA GLU A 22 -6.27 43.45 9.76
C GLU A 22 -6.67 42.17 9.02
N LEU A 23 -7.39 42.29 7.89
CA LEU A 23 -7.69 41.15 7.00
C LEU A 23 -6.40 40.49 6.49
N SER A 24 -5.41 41.28 6.07
CA SER A 24 -4.11 40.79 5.61
C SER A 24 -3.37 40.02 6.73
N GLY A 25 -3.46 40.49 7.98
CA GLY A 25 -2.94 39.78 9.15
C GLY A 25 -3.62 38.43 9.36
N ARG A 26 -4.96 38.38 9.29
CA ARG A 26 -5.76 37.14 9.42
C ARG A 26 -5.45 36.14 8.30
N LEU A 27 -5.36 36.60 7.06
CA LEU A 27 -4.99 35.78 5.89
C LEU A 27 -3.57 35.20 6.00
N ARG A 28 -2.61 36.00 6.47
CA ARG A 28 -1.23 35.53 6.72
C ARG A 28 -1.15 34.50 7.85
N GLY A 29 -1.97 34.64 8.89
CA GLY A 29 -2.14 33.63 9.94
C GLY A 29 -2.71 32.31 9.40
N LEU A 30 -3.77 32.38 8.59
CA LEU A 30 -4.38 31.22 7.94
C LEU A 30 -3.40 30.51 6.98
N GLY A 31 -2.66 31.25 6.16
CA GLY A 31 -1.61 30.70 5.30
C GLY A 31 -0.54 29.96 6.09
N SER A 32 -0.05 30.56 7.18
CA SER A 32 0.97 29.95 8.06
C SER A 32 0.47 28.67 8.75
N ALA A 33 -0.81 28.61 9.11
CA ALA A 33 -1.44 27.42 9.69
C ALA A 33 -1.64 26.32 8.63
N LEU A 34 -2.06 26.67 7.42
CA LEU A 34 -2.19 25.76 6.28
C LEU A 34 -0.84 25.18 5.88
N ASP A 35 0.23 25.99 5.79
CA ASP A 35 1.58 25.52 5.47
C ASP A 35 2.10 24.51 6.52
N LYS A 36 1.86 24.75 7.82
CA LYS A 36 2.20 23.76 8.86
C LYS A 36 1.47 22.43 8.68
N VAL A 37 0.14 22.46 8.61
CA VAL A 37 -0.68 21.24 8.44
C VAL A 37 -0.35 20.53 7.12
N GLN A 38 -0.03 21.29 6.07
CA GLN A 38 0.37 20.73 4.79
C GLN A 38 1.77 20.13 4.83
N ALA A 39 2.73 20.74 5.54
CA ALA A 39 4.07 20.18 5.73
C ALA A 39 4.02 18.86 6.53
N GLU A 40 3.24 18.82 7.62
CA GLU A 40 2.99 17.60 8.41
C GLU A 40 2.36 16.51 7.54
N ARG A 41 1.25 16.80 6.85
CA ARG A 41 0.61 15.85 5.94
C ARG A 41 1.48 15.46 4.73
N GLN A 42 2.40 16.31 4.28
CA GLN A 42 3.34 15.94 3.20
C GLN A 42 4.48 15.07 3.72
N ALA A 43 4.95 15.26 4.95
CA ALA A 43 5.91 14.36 5.59
C ALA A 43 5.28 12.97 5.79
N GLU A 44 4.07 12.91 6.34
CA GLU A 44 3.28 11.67 6.44
C GLU A 44 3.06 11.03 5.06
N LYS A 45 2.56 11.77 4.06
CA LYS A 45 2.34 11.22 2.71
C LYS A 45 3.61 10.75 2.03
N LYS A 46 4.78 11.37 2.27
CA LYS A 46 6.07 10.90 1.74
C LYS A 46 6.55 9.65 2.46
N ALA A 47 6.39 9.57 3.78
CA ALA A 47 6.67 8.38 4.57
C ALA A 47 5.79 7.21 4.11
N SER A 48 4.46 7.41 4.03
CA SER A 48 3.51 6.41 3.57
C SER A 48 3.71 6.03 2.10
N ALA A 49 3.89 6.97 1.17
CA ALA A 49 4.12 6.62 -0.24
C ALA A 49 5.47 5.91 -0.49
N GLY A 50 6.49 6.17 0.34
CA GLY A 50 7.73 5.41 0.36
C GLY A 50 7.54 4.01 0.94
N ALA A 51 6.82 3.91 2.06
CA ALA A 51 6.48 2.66 2.72
C ALA A 51 5.58 1.77 1.84
N ASP A 52 4.59 2.33 1.13
CA ASP A 52 3.65 1.62 0.26
C ASP A 52 4.32 1.05 -0.98
N ARG A 53 5.24 1.80 -1.62
CA ARG A 53 6.03 1.26 -2.75
C ARG A 53 7.01 0.19 -2.29
N THR A 54 7.62 0.37 -1.12
CA THR A 54 8.56 -0.60 -0.55
C THR A 54 7.84 -1.85 -0.04
N SER A 55 6.67 -1.71 0.59
CA SER A 55 5.84 -2.83 1.06
C SER A 55 5.18 -3.57 -0.09
N SER A 56 4.74 -2.86 -1.14
CA SER A 56 4.20 -3.46 -2.36
C SER A 56 5.27 -4.29 -3.10
N SER A 57 6.48 -3.74 -3.28
CA SER A 57 7.60 -4.49 -3.88
C SER A 57 8.10 -5.64 -3.01
N ALA A 58 8.20 -5.46 -1.69
CA ALA A 58 8.56 -6.52 -0.75
C ALA A 58 7.49 -7.64 -0.70
N GLY A 59 6.20 -7.27 -0.72
CA GLY A 59 5.08 -8.21 -0.77
C GLY A 59 5.04 -9.00 -2.08
N MET A 60 5.32 -8.36 -3.22
CA MET A 60 5.48 -9.04 -4.51
C MET A 60 6.69 -9.99 -4.52
N ALA A 61 7.86 -9.54 -4.04
CA ALA A 61 9.05 -10.38 -3.98
C ALA A 61 8.85 -11.61 -3.07
N LEU A 62 8.15 -11.42 -1.94
CA LEU A 62 7.75 -12.48 -1.03
C LEU A 62 6.77 -13.45 -1.69
N ALA A 63 5.70 -12.94 -2.30
CA ALA A 63 4.71 -13.78 -2.99
C ALA A 63 5.34 -14.60 -4.13
N PHE A 64 6.25 -13.99 -4.89
CA PHE A 64 6.99 -14.68 -5.95
C PHE A 64 7.91 -15.77 -5.39
N ARG A 65 8.58 -15.52 -4.26
CA ARG A 65 9.42 -16.51 -3.58
C ARG A 65 8.58 -17.69 -3.04
N LEU A 66 7.48 -17.42 -2.34
CA LEU A 66 6.56 -18.46 -1.85
C LEU A 66 5.99 -19.29 -3.01
N GLY A 67 5.63 -18.65 -4.11
CA GLY A 67 5.20 -19.31 -5.35
C GLY A 67 6.31 -20.17 -5.98
N ALA A 68 7.55 -19.68 -6.03
CA ALA A 68 8.70 -20.42 -6.56
C ALA A 68 9.05 -21.64 -5.69
N GLU A 69 9.06 -21.49 -4.36
CA GLU A 69 9.26 -22.61 -3.41
C GLU A 69 8.15 -23.66 -3.55
N PHE A 70 6.89 -23.25 -3.73
CA PHE A 70 5.75 -24.14 -4.00
C PHE A 70 5.91 -24.90 -5.33
N VAL A 71 6.18 -24.19 -6.44
CA VAL A 71 6.34 -24.79 -7.77
C VAL A 71 7.54 -25.74 -7.80
N ALA A 72 8.65 -25.39 -7.16
CA ALA A 72 9.81 -26.27 -7.04
C ALA A 72 9.45 -27.58 -6.31
N GLY A 73 8.72 -27.50 -5.20
CA GLY A 73 8.23 -28.69 -4.48
C GLY A 73 7.32 -29.59 -5.32
N VAL A 74 6.41 -28.99 -6.10
CA VAL A 74 5.51 -29.73 -7.01
C VAL A 74 6.29 -30.39 -8.16
N LEU A 75 7.27 -29.69 -8.76
CA LEU A 75 8.11 -30.24 -9.83
C LEU A 75 9.01 -31.38 -9.34
N VAL A 76 9.58 -31.26 -8.14
CA VAL A 76 10.36 -32.35 -7.51
C VAL A 76 9.47 -33.56 -7.21
N GLY A 77 8.25 -33.33 -6.67
CA GLY A 77 7.26 -34.39 -6.46
C GLY A 77 6.89 -35.11 -7.76
N ALA A 78 6.50 -34.37 -8.79
CA ALA A 78 6.19 -34.92 -10.11
C ALA A 78 7.36 -35.70 -10.72
N GLY A 79 8.60 -35.18 -10.60
CA GLY A 79 9.81 -35.86 -11.06
C GLY A 79 10.04 -37.19 -10.34
N LEU A 80 9.94 -37.23 -9.01
CA LEU A 80 10.05 -38.47 -8.24
C LEU A 80 8.92 -39.46 -8.60
N GLY A 81 7.68 -38.98 -8.68
CA GLY A 81 6.51 -39.80 -9.03
C GLY A 81 6.66 -40.45 -10.40
N TRP A 82 7.16 -39.70 -11.40
CA TRP A 82 7.42 -40.21 -12.75
C TRP A 82 8.51 -41.30 -12.78
N VAL A 83 9.62 -41.09 -12.05
CA VAL A 83 10.68 -42.10 -11.93
C VAL A 83 10.14 -43.37 -11.28
N ILE A 84 9.41 -43.24 -10.16
CA ILE A 84 8.80 -44.34 -9.41
C ILE A 84 7.83 -45.13 -10.31
N ASP A 85 6.94 -44.45 -11.03
CA ASP A 85 6.02 -45.05 -11.99
C ASP A 85 6.76 -45.82 -13.11
N ARG A 86 7.89 -45.28 -13.58
CA ARG A 86 8.67 -45.89 -14.66
C ARG A 86 9.46 -47.13 -14.24
N PHE A 87 9.86 -47.21 -12.96
CA PHE A 87 10.57 -48.37 -12.39
C PHE A 87 9.62 -49.47 -11.91
N LEU A 88 8.51 -49.12 -11.27
CA LEU A 88 7.55 -50.08 -10.72
C LEU A 88 6.47 -50.50 -11.73
N GLY A 89 6.33 -49.79 -12.85
CA GLY A 89 5.30 -50.07 -13.87
C GLY A 89 3.88 -49.68 -13.43
N VAL A 90 3.72 -49.00 -12.30
CA VAL A 90 2.43 -48.64 -11.68
C VAL A 90 1.84 -47.31 -12.20
N ALA A 91 2.31 -46.83 -13.35
CA ALA A 91 1.87 -45.55 -13.91
C ALA A 91 0.34 -45.47 -14.08
N PRO A 92 -0.34 -44.39 -13.64
CA PRO A 92 0.19 -43.13 -13.09
C PRO A 92 0.08 -43.01 -11.55
N TRP A 93 0.03 -44.10 -10.79
CA TRP A 93 -0.30 -44.07 -9.36
C TRP A 93 0.77 -43.36 -8.51
N GLY A 94 2.06 -43.55 -8.82
CA GLY A 94 3.17 -42.85 -8.19
C GLY A 94 3.15 -41.34 -8.48
N MET A 95 2.88 -40.95 -9.72
CA MET A 95 2.64 -39.55 -10.09
C MET A 95 1.49 -38.94 -9.27
N ILE A 96 0.34 -39.61 -9.17
CA ILE A 96 -0.81 -39.10 -8.39
C ILE A 96 -0.42 -38.88 -6.92
N VAL A 97 0.17 -39.88 -6.27
CA VAL A 97 0.54 -39.80 -4.84
C VAL A 97 1.58 -38.72 -4.60
N PHE A 98 2.64 -38.65 -5.42
CA PHE A 98 3.71 -37.65 -5.22
C PHE A 98 3.29 -36.22 -5.60
N ILE A 99 2.37 -36.04 -6.54
CA ILE A 99 1.79 -34.71 -6.82
C ILE A 99 0.91 -34.26 -5.64
N LEU A 100 0.06 -35.14 -5.09
CA LEU A 100 -0.71 -34.83 -3.87
C LEU A 100 0.21 -34.51 -2.68
N PHE A 101 1.30 -35.26 -2.51
CA PHE A 101 2.27 -35.03 -1.44
C PHE A 101 3.03 -33.71 -1.62
N GLY A 102 3.50 -33.41 -2.83
CA GLY A 102 4.16 -32.14 -3.16
C GLY A 102 3.23 -30.93 -3.00
N PHE A 103 1.96 -31.08 -3.38
CA PHE A 103 0.92 -30.07 -3.16
C PHE A 103 0.66 -29.83 -1.67
N GLY A 104 0.48 -30.89 -0.87
CA GLY A 104 0.30 -30.80 0.57
C GLY A 104 1.50 -30.16 1.28
N ALA A 105 2.72 -30.58 0.95
CA ALA A 105 3.95 -29.99 1.47
C ALA A 105 4.07 -28.49 1.09
N GLY A 106 3.68 -28.14 -0.14
CA GLY A 106 3.63 -26.75 -0.62
C GLY A 106 2.64 -25.88 0.17
N ILE A 107 1.44 -26.39 0.48
CA ILE A 107 0.47 -25.69 1.34
C ILE A 107 1.04 -25.51 2.75
N VAL A 108 1.69 -26.53 3.32
CA VAL A 108 2.34 -26.42 4.65
C VAL A 108 3.45 -25.36 4.65
N ASN A 109 4.24 -25.23 3.58
CA ASN A 109 5.22 -24.15 3.46
C ASN A 109 4.56 -22.77 3.42
N MET A 110 3.49 -22.61 2.62
CA MET A 110 2.70 -21.37 2.54
C MET A 110 2.11 -20.97 3.89
N MET A 111 1.51 -21.92 4.63
CA MET A 111 0.92 -21.67 5.95
C MET A 111 1.98 -21.28 6.99
N ARG A 112 3.17 -21.90 6.96
CA ARG A 112 4.29 -21.52 7.83
C ARG A 112 4.77 -20.10 7.56
N ALA A 113 4.99 -19.76 6.28
CA ALA A 113 5.38 -18.41 5.90
C ALA A 113 4.34 -17.38 6.39
N ALA A 114 3.04 -17.60 6.12
CA ALA A 114 1.97 -16.72 6.61
C ALA A 114 1.96 -16.56 8.15
N GLY A 115 2.18 -17.65 8.89
CA GLY A 115 2.26 -17.64 10.36
C GLY A 115 3.47 -16.88 10.92
N GLU A 116 4.61 -16.89 10.21
CA GLU A 116 5.80 -16.13 10.61
C GLU A 116 5.58 -14.61 10.51
N PHE A 117 4.82 -14.13 9.53
CA PHE A 117 4.45 -12.70 9.43
C PHE A 117 3.47 -12.28 10.53
N GLY A 118 2.57 -13.16 10.96
CA GLY A 118 1.57 -12.86 12.00
C GLY A 118 2.13 -12.69 13.41
N ARG A 119 3.36 -13.16 13.70
CA ARG A 119 3.90 -13.21 15.08
C ARG A 119 4.78 -12.01 15.47
N LYS A 120 5.04 -11.05 14.57
CA LYS A 120 5.73 -9.79 14.88
C LYS A 120 4.78 -8.68 15.34
N GLY A 121 4.07 -8.93 16.45
CA GLY A 121 3.46 -7.87 17.25
C GLY A 121 4.51 -7.15 18.10
N PRO A 122 4.41 -5.83 18.35
CA PRO A 122 5.41 -5.09 19.11
C PRO A 122 5.47 -5.54 20.58
N PRO A 123 6.64 -5.46 21.23
CA PRO A 123 6.77 -5.81 22.65
C PRO A 123 5.92 -4.88 23.52
N GLN A 124 5.05 -5.45 24.35
CA GLN A 124 4.37 -4.71 25.42
C GLN A 124 5.40 -4.35 26.50
N GLY A 125 5.93 -3.13 26.41
CA GLY A 125 6.65 -2.49 27.52
C GLY A 125 5.65 -1.76 28.42
N GLY A 126 5.62 -2.15 29.70
CA GLY A 126 4.71 -1.56 30.69
C GLY A 126 4.87 -2.27 32.04
N ALA A 127 5.85 -1.81 32.83
CA ALA A 127 6.07 -2.14 34.23
C ALA A 127 6.11 -0.84 35.03
#